data_AF-A0A2V9D258-F1
#
_entry.id   AF-A0A2V9D258-F1
#
_cell.length_a   1.000
_cell.length_b   1.000
_cell.length_c   1.000
_cell.angle_alpha   90.00
_cell.angle_beta   90.00
_cell.angle_gamma   90.00
#
_symmetry.space_group_name_H-M   'P 1'
#
loop_
_entity.id
_entity.type
_entity.pdbx_description
1 polymer ?
#
loop_
_entity_poly.entity_id
_entity_poly.type
_entity_poly.pdbx_seq_one_letter_code
_entity_poly.pdbx_strand_id
1 'polypeptide(L)'
;MSDSHYIHIGRHTVHPMWRFSFVSRFIGSHLGAPVSVLAEQASQAARVFTDSWNKFLFRRFWGESISSRDVDLVIDSYENVVLRNRFRWRDSARKSREDFTGEVVEGTFSPQATAMLTALFLRHTGKGLRIVTDVEEANKQDGAVICYGSSDSNFKTFELEAESGGALCQFTFNDSGKRGFRVGGNVYSIEKRDGVTYDKAILLRLLTRQQDSSQCQVVCAGLSEWGSLAAVHYLVRNWKVLHRRFDGFGQRRDFCVLLEVPFGHCEEARELASAVWWHRNGRVK
;
A
#
# COMPACT_ATOMS: atom_id res chain seq x y z
N MET A 1 42.23 69.20 73.36
CA MET A 1 41.93 70.17 72.28
C MET A 1 41.27 69.41 71.14
N SER A 2 40.08 69.87 70.75
CA SER A 2 39.37 69.69 69.48
C SER A 2 39.06 68.30 68.93
N ASP A 3 37.76 68.11 68.73
CA ASP A 3 37.05 67.23 67.80
C ASP A 3 37.65 67.14 66.39
N SER A 4 37.49 66.00 65.71
CA SER A 4 36.51 65.82 64.60
C SER A 4 36.83 64.64 63.68
N HIS A 5 35.76 64.01 63.21
CA HIS A 5 35.55 62.79 62.41
C HIS A 5 36.33 62.58 61.09
N TYR A 6 36.38 61.31 60.64
CA TYR A 6 35.73 60.82 59.40
C TYR A 6 35.53 59.28 59.44
N ILE A 7 34.40 58.80 58.91
CA ILE A 7 33.97 57.40 58.77
C ILE A 7 34.34 56.87 57.37
N HIS A 8 34.77 55.61 57.26
CA HIS A 8 34.50 54.79 56.06
C HIS A 8 34.24 53.32 56.43
N ILE A 9 33.15 52.79 55.88
CA ILE A 9 32.57 51.45 56.11
C ILE A 9 33.28 50.41 55.23
N GLY A 10 33.76 49.31 55.83
CA GLY A 10 34.33 48.14 55.15
C GLY A 10 33.57 46.86 55.51
N ARG A 11 33.04 46.18 54.48
CA ARG A 11 32.14 45.01 54.54
C ARG A 11 32.78 43.76 55.17
N HIS A 12 32.06 43.09 56.06
CA HIS A 12 32.31 41.70 56.42
C HIS A 12 31.79 40.76 55.32
N THR A 13 32.70 40.04 54.67
CA THR A 13 32.37 38.88 53.83
C THR A 13 32.20 37.65 54.72
N VAL A 14 30.96 37.21 54.91
CA VAL A 14 30.64 35.87 55.42
C VAL A 14 30.34 34.99 54.21
N HIS A 15 31.15 33.96 53.99
CA HIS A 15 30.85 32.88 53.04
C HIS A 15 29.66 32.06 53.56
N PRO A 16 28.59 31.85 52.78
CA PRO A 16 27.68 30.74 53.00
C PRO A 16 28.07 29.61 52.04
N MET A 17 28.68 28.57 52.58
CA MET A 17 28.86 27.31 51.88
C MET A 17 27.81 26.32 52.44
N TRP A 18 27.10 25.66 51.51
CA TRP A 18 26.26 24.47 51.69
C TRP A 18 24.88 24.63 52.36
N ARG A 19 23.82 24.61 51.52
CA ARG A 19 22.54 23.90 51.79
C ARG A 19 21.64 23.88 50.54
N PHE A 20 22.09 23.26 49.45
CA PHE A 20 21.22 23.01 48.28
C PHE A 20 21.37 21.60 47.65
N SER A 21 22.14 20.68 48.23
CA SER A 21 22.40 19.36 47.60
C SER A 21 21.48 18.22 48.03
N PHE A 22 20.64 18.40 49.06
CA PHE A 22 19.80 17.30 49.59
C PHE A 22 18.40 17.28 48.98
N VAL A 23 17.78 18.45 48.79
CA VAL A 23 16.42 18.55 48.20
C VAL A 23 16.42 18.19 46.72
N SER A 24 17.44 18.58 45.96
CA SER A 24 17.55 18.24 44.53
C SER A 24 17.82 16.75 44.29
N ARG A 25 18.61 16.10 45.16
CA ARG A 25 18.83 14.64 45.12
C ARG A 25 17.59 13.84 45.52
N PHE A 26 16.83 14.32 46.51
CA PHE A 26 15.60 13.64 46.96
C PHE A 26 14.46 13.75 45.94
N ILE A 27 14.31 14.90 45.28
CA ILE A 27 13.34 15.11 44.19
C ILE A 27 13.74 14.30 42.95
N GLY A 28 15.03 14.26 42.60
CA GLY A 28 15.54 13.46 41.48
C GLY A 28 15.39 11.94 41.70
N SER A 29 15.58 11.45 42.92
CA SER A 29 15.48 10.01 43.24
C SER A 29 14.05 9.52 43.47
N HIS A 30 13.16 10.36 44.01
CA HIS A 30 11.78 9.94 44.32
C HIS A 30 10.75 10.31 43.24
N LEU A 31 11.02 11.28 42.35
CA LEU A 31 10.14 11.59 41.20
C LEU A 31 10.65 11.00 39.88
N GLY A 32 11.93 10.67 39.76
CA GLY A 32 12.49 10.10 38.53
C GLY A 32 11.92 8.72 38.18
N ALA A 33 11.82 7.82 39.16
CA ALA A 33 11.29 6.46 38.95
C ALA A 33 9.77 6.42 38.67
N PRO A 34 8.90 7.19 39.38
CA PRO A 34 7.48 7.27 39.03
C PRO A 34 7.24 7.89 37.66
N VAL A 35 8.01 8.94 37.29
CA VAL A 35 7.88 9.58 35.98
C VAL A 35 8.36 8.66 34.85
N SER A 36 9.43 7.89 35.05
CA SER A 36 9.87 6.91 34.05
C SER A 36 8.88 5.77 33.88
N VAL A 37 8.30 5.25 34.98
CA VAL A 37 7.25 4.22 34.93
C VAL A 37 5.99 4.75 34.24
N LEU A 38 5.55 5.98 34.55
CA LEU A 38 4.43 6.61 33.87
C LEU A 38 4.72 6.88 32.38
N ALA A 39 5.93 7.29 32.03
CA ALA A 39 6.35 7.48 30.64
C ALA A 39 6.39 6.15 29.88
N GLU A 40 6.88 5.08 30.50
CA GLU A 40 6.86 3.73 29.93
C GLU A 40 5.42 3.25 29.74
N GLN A 41 4.56 3.38 30.75
CA GLN A 41 3.14 3.04 30.65
C GLN A 41 2.42 3.87 29.59
N ALA A 42 2.68 5.18 29.50
CA ALA A 42 2.13 6.04 28.46
C ALA A 42 2.62 5.62 27.08
N SER A 43 3.89 5.24 26.94
CA SER A 43 4.45 4.75 25.67
C SER A 43 3.83 3.41 25.26
N GLN A 44 3.59 2.51 26.21
CA GLN A 44 2.93 1.23 25.98
C GLN A 44 1.47 1.44 25.59
N ALA A 45 0.75 2.29 26.33
CA ALA A 45 -0.63 2.66 26.02
C ALA A 45 -0.75 3.33 24.64
N ALA A 46 0.18 4.23 24.30
CA ALA A 46 0.23 4.86 22.98
C ALA A 46 0.50 3.85 21.87
N ARG A 47 1.40 2.86 22.08
CA ARG A 47 1.64 1.76 21.13
C ARG A 47 0.38 0.91 20.95
N VAL A 48 -0.24 0.46 22.04
CA VAL A 48 -1.47 -0.35 22.02
C VAL A 48 -2.61 0.38 21.32
N PHE A 49 -2.78 1.68 21.62
CA PHE A 49 -3.76 2.52 20.95
C PHE A 49 -3.47 2.64 19.46
N THR A 50 -2.21 2.92 19.10
CA THR A 50 -1.79 3.07 17.69
C THR A 50 -2.00 1.78 16.90
N ASP A 51 -1.66 0.63 17.49
CA ASP A 51 -1.87 -0.67 16.86
C ASP A 51 -3.35 -0.99 16.70
N SER A 52 -4.16 -0.75 17.75
CA SER A 52 -5.61 -0.95 17.68
C SER A 52 -6.24 -0.04 16.62
N TRP A 53 -5.82 1.22 16.57
CA TRP A 53 -6.26 2.18 15.57
C TRP A 53 -5.86 1.76 14.15
N ASN A 54 -4.64 1.26 13.97
CA ASN A 54 -4.18 0.74 12.68
C ASN A 54 -5.00 -0.46 12.22
N LYS A 55 -5.32 -1.41 13.11
CA LYS A 55 -6.19 -2.54 12.80
C LYS A 55 -7.61 -2.09 12.43
N PHE A 56 -8.13 -1.10 13.15
CA PHE A 56 -9.43 -0.49 12.84
C PHE A 56 -9.44 0.17 11.45
N LEU A 57 -8.43 1.00 11.14
CA LEU A 57 -8.31 1.61 9.81
C LEU A 57 -8.14 0.58 8.71
N PHE A 58 -7.39 -0.50 8.97
CA PHE A 58 -7.20 -1.59 8.00
C PHE A 58 -8.53 -2.27 7.68
N ARG A 59 -9.34 -2.58 8.70
CA ARG A 59 -10.71 -3.10 8.52
C ARG A 59 -11.59 -2.15 7.73
N ARG A 60 -11.49 -0.84 7.96
CA ARG A 60 -12.28 0.12 7.18
C ARG A 60 -11.87 0.21 5.72
N PHE A 61 -10.57 0.15 5.42
CA PHE A 61 -10.08 0.18 4.05
C PHE A 61 -10.51 -1.06 3.26
N TRP A 62 -10.32 -2.25 3.84
CA TRP A 62 -10.58 -3.54 3.20
C TRP A 62 -12.00 -4.10 3.43
N GLY A 63 -12.78 -3.51 4.32
CA GLY A 63 -14.11 -4.00 4.69
C GLY A 63 -14.11 -4.98 5.87
N GLU A 64 -15.26 -5.12 6.51
CA GLU A 64 -15.41 -5.91 7.74
C GLU A 64 -15.22 -7.43 7.50
N SER A 65 -15.40 -7.89 6.26
CA SER A 65 -15.29 -9.31 5.90
C SER A 65 -13.88 -9.88 6.10
N ILE A 66 -12.82 -9.05 6.10
CA ILE A 66 -11.44 -9.53 6.32
C ILE A 66 -11.23 -10.15 7.71
N SER A 67 -12.12 -9.85 8.65
CA SER A 67 -12.06 -10.38 10.01
C SER A 67 -12.72 -11.75 10.13
N SER A 68 -13.73 -12.02 9.31
CA SER A 68 -14.60 -13.20 9.39
C SER A 68 -14.37 -14.22 8.28
N ARG A 69 -13.84 -13.81 7.13
CA ARG A 69 -13.58 -14.69 5.96
C ARG A 69 -12.10 -14.67 5.57
N ASP A 70 -11.67 -15.71 4.87
CA ASP A 70 -10.36 -15.74 4.23
C ASP A 70 -10.35 -14.74 3.07
N VAL A 71 -9.24 -14.03 2.92
CA VAL A 71 -9.00 -13.15 1.77
C VAL A 71 -8.09 -13.89 0.81
N ASP A 72 -8.55 -13.97 -0.43
CA ASP A 72 -7.90 -14.75 -1.47
C ASP A 72 -6.95 -13.87 -2.27
N LEU A 73 -5.67 -14.24 -2.29
CA LEU A 73 -4.68 -13.69 -3.22
C LEU A 73 -4.69 -14.57 -4.46
N VAL A 74 -5.27 -14.06 -5.53
CA VAL A 74 -5.35 -14.73 -6.83
C VAL A 74 -4.08 -14.42 -7.60
N ILE A 75 -3.27 -15.45 -7.76
CA ILE A 75 -2.12 -15.44 -8.66
C ILE A 75 -2.48 -16.20 -9.93
N ASP A 76 -1.79 -15.87 -11.01
CA ASP A 76 -1.95 -16.54 -12.28
C ASP A 76 -1.49 -18.01 -12.21
N SER A 77 -2.26 -18.92 -12.82
CA SER A 77 -1.88 -20.32 -13.06
C SER A 77 -0.66 -20.49 -13.98
N TYR A 78 -0.30 -19.51 -14.80
CA TYR A 78 0.82 -19.60 -15.75
C TYR A 78 2.21 -19.57 -15.09
N GLU A 79 2.30 -19.43 -13.75
CA GLU A 79 3.53 -19.76 -13.01
C GLU A 79 3.82 -21.27 -12.95
N ASN A 80 2.98 -22.13 -13.54
CA ASN A 80 3.43 -23.42 -14.04
C ASN A 80 4.42 -23.21 -15.21
N VAL A 81 5.69 -22.98 -14.86
CA VAL A 81 6.87 -22.78 -15.73
C VAL A 81 6.97 -23.75 -16.92
N VAL A 82 6.26 -24.88 -16.88
CA VAL A 82 6.21 -25.91 -17.93
C VAL A 82 5.49 -25.45 -19.22
N LEU A 83 4.48 -24.57 -19.13
CA LEU A 83 3.72 -24.15 -20.32
C LEU A 83 4.44 -23.09 -21.17
N ARG A 84 5.42 -22.38 -20.59
CA ARG A 84 6.25 -21.39 -21.31
C ARG A 84 7.12 -22.04 -22.41
N ASN A 85 7.40 -23.34 -22.30
CA ASN A 85 8.17 -24.08 -23.31
C ASN A 85 7.32 -24.65 -24.46
N ARG A 86 5.98 -24.64 -24.38
CA ARG A 86 5.10 -25.19 -25.43
C ARG A 86 4.38 -24.16 -26.30
N PHE A 87 4.25 -22.91 -25.82
CA PHE A 87 3.67 -21.81 -26.61
C PHE A 87 4.72 -20.95 -27.34
N ARG A 88 5.99 -21.39 -27.40
CA ARG A 88 6.89 -20.96 -28.49
C ARG A 88 6.36 -21.53 -29.79
N TRP A 89 5.46 -20.77 -30.39
CA TRP A 89 5.29 -20.57 -31.83
C TRP A 89 6.17 -21.50 -32.66
N ARG A 90 5.64 -22.68 -32.99
CA ARG A 90 6.12 -23.43 -34.14
C ARG A 90 5.66 -22.64 -35.37
N ASP A 91 6.64 -22.20 -36.13
CA ASP A 91 6.56 -21.78 -37.53
C ASP A 91 5.76 -20.50 -37.83
N SER A 92 6.45 -19.37 -37.71
CA SER A 92 6.47 -18.43 -38.83
C SER A 92 7.90 -17.95 -39.07
N ALA A 93 8.26 -17.98 -40.34
CA ALA A 93 9.61 -17.95 -40.85
C ALA A 93 10.43 -16.72 -40.42
N ARG A 94 11.75 -16.94 -40.31
CA ARG A 94 12.82 -15.94 -40.30
C ARG A 94 12.43 -14.64 -41.02
N LYS A 95 12.10 -13.61 -40.23
CA LYS A 95 12.30 -12.21 -40.61
C LYS A 95 12.98 -11.50 -39.44
N SER A 96 14.03 -10.76 -39.81
CA SER A 96 14.88 -9.85 -39.06
C SER A 96 14.70 -9.77 -37.54
N ARG A 97 15.81 -10.00 -36.82
CA ARG A 97 16.07 -9.43 -35.49
C ARG A 97 15.87 -7.90 -35.56
N GLU A 98 14.68 -7.44 -35.25
CA GLU A 98 14.45 -6.09 -34.73
C GLU A 98 14.16 -6.25 -33.24
N ASP A 99 14.98 -5.58 -32.42
CA ASP A 99 14.78 -5.23 -31.01
C ASP A 99 13.87 -6.13 -30.18
N PHE A 100 14.40 -7.25 -29.74
CA PHE A 100 13.81 -8.03 -28.67
C PHE A 100 14.02 -7.28 -27.33
N THR A 101 13.13 -6.34 -27.00
CA THR A 101 13.04 -5.69 -25.67
C THR A 101 12.38 -6.61 -24.64
N GLY A 102 12.81 -7.87 -24.60
CA GLY A 102 12.20 -8.92 -23.80
C GLY A 102 12.36 -8.66 -22.31
N GLU A 103 11.23 -8.64 -21.60
CA GLU A 103 11.17 -8.66 -20.15
C GLU A 103 11.84 -9.94 -19.60
N VAL A 104 12.91 -9.77 -18.82
CA VAL A 104 13.45 -10.86 -18.01
C VAL A 104 12.54 -11.00 -16.80
N VAL A 105 11.54 -11.88 -16.93
CA VAL A 105 10.72 -12.31 -15.80
C VAL A 105 11.55 -13.29 -14.97
N GLU A 106 12.21 -12.79 -13.94
CA GLU A 106 12.75 -13.62 -12.86
C GLU A 106 11.58 -14.30 -12.14
N GLY A 107 11.64 -15.60 -11.86
CA GLY A 107 10.56 -16.36 -11.20
C GLY A 107 10.32 -16.00 -9.73
N THR A 108 10.65 -14.77 -9.31
CA THR A 108 10.63 -14.28 -7.93
C THR A 108 9.61 -13.16 -7.69
N PHE A 109 8.94 -12.64 -8.72
CA PHE A 109 7.97 -11.54 -8.58
C PHE A 109 6.72 -11.92 -7.78
N SER A 110 5.99 -12.97 -8.17
CA SER A 110 4.78 -13.36 -7.44
C SER A 110 5.07 -13.82 -6.00
N PRO A 111 6.18 -14.55 -5.70
CA PRO A 111 6.51 -14.86 -4.31
C PRO A 111 6.84 -13.62 -3.48
N GLN A 112 7.50 -12.62 -4.06
CA GLN A 112 7.75 -11.34 -3.39
C GLN A 112 6.45 -10.58 -3.11
N ALA A 113 5.58 -10.45 -4.11
CA ALA A 113 4.26 -9.83 -3.95
C ALA A 113 3.43 -10.53 -2.87
N THR A 114 3.41 -11.86 -2.90
CA THR A 114 2.75 -12.71 -1.93
C THR A 114 3.29 -12.49 -0.51
N ALA A 115 4.61 -12.43 -0.35
CA ALA A 115 5.23 -12.19 0.96
C ALA A 115 4.87 -10.81 1.51
N MET A 116 4.89 -9.76 0.68
CA MET A 116 4.53 -8.40 1.09
C MET A 116 3.07 -8.30 1.55
N LEU A 117 2.13 -8.88 0.78
CA LEU A 117 0.72 -8.87 1.11
C LEU A 117 0.42 -9.74 2.33
N THR A 118 1.01 -10.93 2.43
CA THR A 118 0.83 -11.82 3.58
C THR A 118 1.35 -11.17 4.86
N ALA A 119 2.51 -10.51 4.81
CA ALA A 119 3.04 -9.77 5.94
C ALA A 119 2.13 -8.59 6.36
N LEU A 120 1.58 -7.86 5.37
CA LEU A 120 0.61 -6.78 5.63
C LEU A 120 -0.63 -7.31 6.35
N PHE A 121 -1.22 -8.41 5.86
CA PHE A 121 -2.42 -9.00 6.45
C PHE A 121 -2.15 -9.59 7.83
N LEU A 122 -1.10 -10.41 7.99
CA LEU A 122 -0.73 -10.98 9.29
C LEU A 122 -0.57 -9.90 10.36
N ARG A 123 0.08 -8.78 10.03
CA ARG A 123 0.27 -7.65 10.95
C ARG A 123 -1.04 -7.03 11.43
N HIS A 124 -2.05 -6.96 10.58
CA HIS A 124 -3.28 -6.20 10.85
C HIS A 124 -4.50 -7.06 11.20
N THR A 125 -4.57 -8.31 10.72
CA THR A 125 -5.68 -9.23 10.96
C THR A 125 -5.27 -10.40 11.86
N GLY A 126 -3.98 -10.71 11.95
CA GLY A 126 -3.48 -11.94 12.60
C GLY A 126 -3.70 -13.19 11.75
N LYS A 127 -4.13 -13.06 10.50
CA LYS A 127 -4.41 -14.17 9.58
C LYS A 127 -3.52 -14.06 8.33
N GLY A 128 -3.12 -15.21 7.80
CA GLY A 128 -2.46 -15.30 6.50
C GLY A 128 -3.45 -15.03 5.36
N LEU A 129 -2.91 -14.72 4.18
CA LEU A 129 -3.68 -14.73 2.94
C LEU A 129 -3.72 -16.15 2.39
N ARG A 130 -4.88 -16.55 1.87
CA ARG A 130 -4.98 -17.80 1.12
C ARG A 130 -4.56 -17.52 -0.32
N ILE A 131 -3.53 -18.21 -0.79
CA ILE A 131 -3.05 -18.06 -2.16
C ILE A 131 -3.81 -19.07 -3.01
N VAL A 132 -4.42 -18.61 -4.09
CA VAL A 132 -5.20 -19.44 -5.01
C VAL A 132 -4.84 -19.11 -6.44
N THR A 133 -5.10 -20.07 -7.32
CA THR A 133 -5.01 -19.84 -8.76
C THR A 133 -6.30 -19.19 -9.28
N ASP A 134 -6.19 -18.52 -10.43
CA ASP A 134 -7.33 -17.95 -11.15
C ASP A 134 -8.44 -18.99 -11.44
N VAL A 135 -8.09 -20.23 -11.76
CA VAL A 135 -9.05 -21.32 -12.02
C VAL A 135 -9.81 -21.72 -10.76
N GLU A 136 -9.14 -21.72 -9.60
CA GLU A 136 -9.78 -22.03 -8.32
C GLU A 136 -10.78 -20.96 -7.91
N GLU A 137 -10.45 -19.69 -8.17
CA GLU A 137 -11.30 -18.55 -7.81
C GLU A 137 -12.43 -18.28 -8.83
N ALA A 138 -12.26 -18.65 -10.10
CA ALA A 138 -13.30 -18.48 -11.12
C ALA A 138 -14.63 -19.15 -10.76
N ASN A 139 -14.59 -20.18 -9.91
CA ASN A 139 -15.78 -20.91 -9.44
C ASN A 139 -16.41 -20.31 -8.17
N LYS A 140 -15.84 -19.25 -7.61
CA LYS A 140 -16.34 -18.56 -6.41
C LYS A 140 -16.92 -17.20 -6.79
N GLN A 141 -18.19 -17.00 -6.44
CA GLN A 141 -18.88 -15.73 -6.67
C GLN A 141 -18.70 -14.73 -5.52
N ASP A 142 -18.28 -15.17 -4.33
CA ASP A 142 -18.33 -14.35 -3.12
C ASP A 142 -16.99 -14.39 -2.34
N GLY A 143 -16.29 -13.25 -2.26
CA GLY A 143 -15.02 -13.17 -1.55
C GLY A 143 -14.34 -11.80 -1.60
N ALA A 144 -13.62 -11.46 -0.52
CA ALA A 144 -12.63 -10.40 -0.60
C ALA A 144 -11.39 -10.97 -1.30
N VAL A 145 -10.97 -10.31 -2.38
CA VAL A 145 -9.96 -10.85 -3.29
C VAL A 145 -8.91 -9.80 -3.61
N ILE A 146 -7.67 -10.25 -3.80
CA ILE A 146 -6.57 -9.46 -4.34
C ILE A 146 -6.06 -10.17 -5.57
N CYS A 147 -6.20 -9.56 -6.74
CA CYS A 147 -5.69 -10.11 -7.99
C CYS A 147 -4.29 -9.54 -8.26
N TYR A 148 -3.34 -10.43 -8.54
CA TYR A 148 -2.01 -10.09 -9.02
C TYR A 148 -1.92 -10.39 -10.51
N GLY A 149 -1.55 -9.39 -11.32
CA GLY A 149 -1.43 -9.52 -12.77
C GLY A 149 -2.55 -8.83 -13.54
N SER A 150 -2.27 -8.45 -14.79
CA SER A 150 -3.20 -7.75 -15.70
C SER A 150 -4.23 -8.68 -16.32
N SER A 151 -5.24 -8.11 -16.98
CA SER A 151 -6.32 -8.85 -17.63
C SER A 151 -5.88 -9.84 -18.73
N ASP A 152 -4.65 -9.69 -19.25
CA ASP A 152 -4.06 -10.63 -20.20
C ASP A 152 -3.40 -11.85 -19.53
N SER A 153 -3.11 -11.79 -18.22
CA SER A 153 -2.52 -12.88 -17.44
C SER A 153 -3.43 -13.43 -16.35
N ASN A 154 -4.36 -12.63 -15.81
CA ASN A 154 -5.24 -13.02 -14.71
C ASN A 154 -6.71 -12.85 -15.10
N PHE A 155 -7.43 -13.98 -15.22
CA PHE A 155 -8.85 -13.97 -15.59
C PHE A 155 -9.72 -13.18 -14.60
N LYS A 156 -9.40 -13.23 -13.30
CA LYS A 156 -10.16 -12.48 -12.29
C LYS A 156 -9.93 -10.97 -12.43
N THR A 157 -8.73 -10.54 -12.80
CA THR A 157 -8.47 -9.14 -13.14
C THR A 157 -9.35 -8.68 -14.31
N PHE A 158 -9.47 -9.50 -15.36
CA PHE A 158 -10.36 -9.21 -16.49
C PHE A 158 -11.82 -9.06 -16.08
N GLU A 159 -12.33 -9.97 -15.24
CA GLU A 159 -13.71 -9.91 -14.71
C GLU A 159 -13.95 -8.62 -13.92
N LEU A 160 -13.03 -8.25 -13.02
CA LEU A 160 -13.14 -7.05 -12.20
C LEU A 160 -13.05 -5.75 -13.01
N GLU A 161 -12.15 -5.70 -14.00
CA GLU A 161 -12.11 -4.56 -14.92
C GLU A 161 -13.42 -4.40 -15.69
N ALA A 162 -14.03 -5.51 -16.13
CA ALA A 162 -15.33 -5.51 -16.80
C ALA A 162 -16.47 -5.06 -15.87
N GLU A 163 -16.47 -5.50 -14.60
CA GLU A 163 -17.45 -5.09 -13.58
C GLU A 163 -17.39 -3.58 -13.30
N SER A 164 -16.21 -2.97 -13.38
CA SER A 164 -16.04 -1.52 -13.29
C SER A 164 -16.69 -0.73 -14.44
N GLY A 165 -17.22 -1.43 -15.46
CA GLY A 165 -17.86 -0.86 -16.64
C GLY A 165 -16.91 -0.04 -17.51
N GLY A 166 -15.59 -0.21 -17.33
CA GLY A 166 -14.56 0.62 -17.96
C GLY A 166 -14.52 2.07 -17.48
N ALA A 167 -15.32 2.43 -16.46
CA ALA A 167 -15.41 3.81 -15.98
C ALA A 167 -14.19 4.24 -15.16
N LEU A 168 -13.57 3.29 -14.45
CA LEU A 168 -12.38 3.53 -13.62
C LEU A 168 -11.10 3.19 -14.36
N CYS A 169 -11.07 2.02 -15.00
CA CYS A 169 -9.93 1.51 -15.74
C CYS A 169 -10.40 0.49 -16.78
N GLN A 170 -9.67 0.38 -17.88
CA GLN A 170 -9.86 -0.69 -18.85
C GLN A 170 -8.49 -1.07 -19.45
N PHE A 171 -8.13 -2.36 -19.39
CA PHE A 171 -7.04 -2.87 -20.21
C PHE A 171 -7.40 -2.76 -21.69
N THR A 172 -6.49 -2.22 -22.49
CA THR A 172 -6.72 -1.95 -23.90
C THR A 172 -5.42 -2.02 -24.71
N PHE A 173 -5.53 -1.84 -26.02
CA PHE A 173 -4.40 -1.67 -26.90
C PHE A 173 -4.45 -0.25 -27.47
N ASN A 174 -3.31 0.42 -27.54
CA ASN A 174 -3.21 1.73 -28.17
C ASN A 174 -3.25 1.59 -29.71
N ASP A 175 -3.22 2.73 -30.42
CA ASP A 175 -3.29 2.76 -31.89
C ASP A 175 -2.13 2.01 -32.57
N SER A 176 -1.01 1.80 -31.85
CA SER A 176 0.14 1.02 -32.31
C SER A 176 0.07 -0.47 -31.93
N GLY A 177 -1.06 -0.95 -31.39
CA GLY A 177 -1.24 -2.34 -30.96
C GLY A 177 -0.46 -2.71 -29.70
N LYS A 178 0.05 -1.74 -28.94
CA LYS A 178 0.74 -1.99 -27.66
C LYS A 178 -0.26 -2.02 -26.52
N ARG A 179 -0.06 -2.93 -25.57
CA ARG A 179 -0.84 -3.02 -24.32
C ARG A 179 -0.85 -1.68 -23.59
N GLY A 180 -1.96 -1.35 -22.95
CA GLY A 180 -2.11 -0.13 -22.18
C GLY A 180 -3.30 -0.17 -21.24
N PHE A 181 -3.32 0.76 -20.28
CA PHE A 181 -4.46 1.01 -19.42
C PHE A 181 -5.16 2.29 -19.86
N ARG A 182 -6.46 2.24 -20.07
CA ARG A 182 -7.30 3.43 -20.27
C ARG A 182 -7.81 3.91 -18.92
N VAL A 183 -7.39 5.11 -18.52
CA VAL A 183 -7.83 5.76 -17.27
C VAL A 183 -8.16 7.22 -17.58
N GLY A 184 -9.38 7.66 -17.24
CA GLY A 184 -9.81 9.05 -17.49
C GLY A 184 -9.81 9.45 -18.97
N GLY A 185 -10.07 8.50 -19.87
CA GLY A 185 -10.09 8.72 -21.32
C GLY A 185 -8.74 8.63 -22.03
N ASN A 186 -7.63 8.65 -21.29
CA ASN A 186 -6.28 8.54 -21.84
C ASN A 186 -5.77 7.10 -21.77
N VAL A 187 -5.03 6.66 -22.78
CA VAL A 187 -4.39 5.33 -22.82
C VAL A 187 -2.91 5.47 -22.45
N TYR A 188 -2.49 4.70 -21.45
CA TYR A 188 -1.13 4.69 -20.94
C TYR A 188 -0.49 3.35 -21.23
N SER A 189 0.56 3.35 -22.04
CA SER A 189 1.34 2.17 -22.41
C SER A 189 2.75 2.27 -21.87
N ILE A 190 3.51 1.17 -21.95
CA ILE A 190 4.94 1.16 -21.67
C ILE A 190 5.64 2.19 -22.55
N GLU A 191 6.46 3.04 -21.94
CA GLU A 191 7.18 4.10 -22.64
C GLU A 191 8.67 4.04 -22.32
N LYS A 192 9.51 4.50 -23.26
CA LYS A 192 10.96 4.64 -23.06
C LYS A 192 11.31 6.11 -23.10
N ARG A 193 11.88 6.63 -22.01
CA ARG A 193 12.34 8.04 -21.89
C ARG A 193 13.74 8.05 -21.33
N ASP A 194 14.64 8.81 -21.96
CA ASP A 194 16.03 8.98 -21.50
C ASP A 194 16.79 7.67 -21.23
N GLY A 195 16.53 6.64 -22.04
CA GLY A 195 17.14 5.31 -21.90
C GLY A 195 16.48 4.41 -20.85
N VAL A 196 15.53 4.91 -20.08
CA VAL A 196 14.78 4.16 -19.06
C VAL A 196 13.44 3.70 -19.62
N THR A 197 13.10 2.44 -19.40
CA THR A 197 11.77 1.89 -19.73
C THR A 197 10.86 2.02 -18.51
N TYR A 198 9.70 2.63 -18.72
CA TYR A 198 8.69 2.86 -17.71
C TYR A 198 7.48 1.96 -17.97
N ASP A 199 7.21 1.07 -17.02
CA ASP A 199 5.96 0.34 -16.97
C ASP A 199 4.81 1.25 -16.56
N LYS A 200 3.60 0.80 -16.86
CA LYS A 200 2.36 1.36 -16.32
C LYS A 200 1.67 0.29 -15.52
N ALA A 201 1.17 0.66 -14.36
CA ALA A 201 0.47 -0.24 -13.48
C ALA A 201 -0.78 0.42 -12.90
N ILE A 202 -1.73 -0.40 -12.47
CA ILE A 202 -2.95 0.04 -11.84
C ILE A 202 -3.08 -0.59 -10.47
N LEU A 203 -3.63 0.20 -9.55
CA LEU A 203 -4.21 -0.26 -8.31
C LEU A 203 -5.69 0.09 -8.34
N LEU A 204 -6.52 -0.90 -8.66
CA LEU A 204 -7.98 -0.78 -8.71
C LEU A 204 -8.57 -1.39 -7.45
N ARG A 205 -9.49 -0.68 -6.81
CA ARG A 205 -10.32 -1.19 -5.72
C ARG A 205 -11.79 -1.04 -6.08
N LEU A 206 -12.51 -2.15 -6.00
CA LEU A 206 -13.95 -2.23 -6.17
C LEU A 206 -14.61 -2.71 -4.87
N LEU A 207 -15.78 -2.14 -4.58
CA LEU A 207 -16.58 -2.41 -3.41
C LEU A 207 -17.88 -3.08 -3.82
N THR A 208 -17.93 -4.39 -3.69
CA THR A 208 -19.17 -5.12 -3.96
C THR A 208 -20.17 -4.87 -2.82
N ARG A 209 -21.27 -4.18 -3.11
CA ARG A 209 -22.40 -4.02 -2.17
C ARG A 209 -23.37 -5.19 -2.34
N GLN A 210 -23.04 -6.33 -1.72
CA GLN A 210 -24.05 -7.33 -1.43
C GLN A 210 -24.73 -7.01 -0.10
N GLN A 211 -26.00 -7.44 0.00
CA GLN A 211 -27.03 -7.02 0.94
C GLN A 211 -26.61 -6.95 2.42
N ASP A 212 -25.58 -7.70 2.85
CA ASP A 212 -25.09 -7.74 4.24
C ASP A 212 -23.55 -7.77 4.39
N SER A 213 -22.75 -7.66 3.31
CA SER A 213 -21.29 -7.66 3.42
C SER A 213 -20.62 -6.68 2.47
N SER A 214 -19.80 -5.77 3.02
CA SER A 214 -19.01 -4.82 2.24
C SER A 214 -17.68 -5.45 1.82
N GLN A 215 -17.73 -6.28 0.77
CA GLN A 215 -16.54 -6.93 0.23
C GLN A 215 -15.63 -5.92 -0.47
N CYS A 216 -14.35 -6.25 -0.54
CA CYS A 216 -13.34 -5.43 -1.20
C CYS A 216 -12.57 -6.32 -2.15
N GLN A 217 -12.58 -5.92 -3.41
CA GLN A 217 -11.83 -6.58 -4.46
C GLN A 217 -10.75 -5.61 -4.90
N VAL A 218 -9.51 -6.06 -4.92
CA VAL A 218 -8.36 -5.24 -5.29
C VAL A 218 -7.62 -5.89 -6.44
N VAL A 219 -7.23 -5.09 -7.43
CA VAL A 219 -6.37 -5.51 -8.54
C VAL A 219 -5.06 -4.75 -8.43
N CYS A 220 -3.95 -5.49 -8.44
CA CYS A 220 -2.60 -4.97 -8.59
C CYS A 220 -2.03 -5.51 -9.91
N ALA A 221 -2.03 -4.68 -10.95
CA ALA A 221 -1.72 -5.11 -12.31
C ALA A 221 -0.78 -4.16 -13.02
N GLY A 222 0.34 -4.65 -13.55
CA GLY A 222 1.22 -3.95 -14.49
C GLY A 222 0.96 -4.36 -15.92
N LEU A 223 1.48 -3.61 -16.90
CA LEU A 223 1.63 -4.12 -18.27
C LEU A 223 2.81 -5.11 -18.36
N SER A 224 3.56 -5.27 -17.28
CA SER A 224 4.67 -6.20 -17.05
C SER A 224 4.63 -6.66 -15.57
N GLU A 225 5.39 -7.70 -15.23
CA GLU A 225 5.58 -8.19 -13.84
C GLU A 225 6.15 -7.11 -12.92
N TRP A 226 7.01 -6.23 -13.45
CA TRP A 226 7.56 -5.10 -12.70
C TRP A 226 6.45 -4.16 -12.23
N GLY A 227 5.49 -3.82 -13.09
CA GLY A 227 4.35 -3.01 -12.74
C GLY A 227 3.40 -3.71 -11.75
N SER A 228 3.17 -5.01 -11.90
CA SER A 228 2.33 -5.79 -10.98
C SER A 228 2.93 -5.81 -9.57
N LEU A 229 4.23 -6.11 -9.44
CA LEU A 229 4.93 -6.05 -8.16
C LEU A 229 4.94 -4.64 -7.57
N ALA A 230 5.14 -3.62 -8.40
CA ALA A 230 5.14 -2.23 -7.96
C ALA A 230 3.76 -1.76 -7.48
N ALA A 231 2.67 -2.20 -8.10
CA ALA A 231 1.31 -1.93 -7.62
C ALA A 231 1.08 -2.55 -6.23
N VAL A 232 1.54 -3.78 -5.99
CA VAL A 232 1.50 -4.43 -4.67
C VAL A 232 2.33 -3.65 -3.65
N HIS A 233 3.57 -3.32 -4.00
CA HIS A 233 4.46 -2.57 -3.12
C HIS A 233 3.87 -1.19 -2.77
N TYR A 234 3.32 -0.49 -3.77
CA TYR A 234 2.65 0.78 -3.60
C TYR A 234 1.44 0.65 -2.66
N LEU A 235 0.58 -0.36 -2.83
CA LEU A 235 -0.55 -0.64 -1.93
C LEU A 235 -0.09 -0.85 -0.49
N VAL A 236 0.91 -1.72 -0.28
CA VAL A 236 1.42 -2.06 1.05
C VAL A 236 1.95 -0.83 1.78
N ARG A 237 2.65 0.07 1.08
CA ARG A 237 3.17 1.32 1.66
C ARG A 237 2.10 2.39 1.84
N ASN A 238 1.15 2.51 0.92
CA ASN A 238 0.28 3.68 0.81
C ASN A 238 -1.20 3.45 1.16
N TRP A 239 -1.63 2.25 1.59
CA TRP A 239 -3.05 1.97 1.89
C TRP A 239 -3.68 2.98 2.86
N LYS A 240 -2.95 3.51 3.85
CA LYS A 240 -3.46 4.55 4.77
C LYS A 240 -3.71 5.88 4.07
N VAL A 241 -2.84 6.24 3.13
CA VAL A 241 -2.98 7.45 2.31
C VAL A 241 -4.17 7.29 1.37
N LEU A 242 -4.29 6.14 0.71
CA LEU A 242 -5.42 5.78 -0.14
C LEU A 242 -6.74 5.81 0.63
N HIS A 243 -6.78 5.21 1.83
CA HIS A 243 -7.94 5.26 2.73
C HIS A 243 -8.34 6.70 3.04
N ARG A 244 -7.40 7.56 3.44
CA ARG A 244 -7.71 8.97 3.75
C ARG A 244 -8.21 9.74 2.51
N ARG A 245 -7.62 9.49 1.34
CA ARG A 245 -7.91 10.20 0.09
C ARG A 245 -9.25 9.79 -0.50
N PHE A 246 -9.55 8.49 -0.51
CA PHE A 246 -10.70 7.94 -1.24
C PHE A 246 -11.89 7.57 -0.35
N ASP A 247 -11.68 7.32 0.95
CA ASP A 247 -12.76 6.98 1.92
C ASP A 247 -13.17 8.16 2.82
N GLY A 248 -12.80 9.39 2.42
CA GLY A 248 -13.12 10.61 3.16
C GLY A 248 -14.63 10.81 3.38
N PHE A 249 -14.99 11.31 4.57
CA PHE A 249 -16.37 11.50 5.04
C PHE A 249 -17.17 10.22 5.32
N GLY A 250 -16.48 9.11 5.60
CA GLY A 250 -17.11 7.87 6.07
C GLY A 250 -17.78 7.05 4.96
N GLN A 251 -17.55 7.40 3.70
CA GLN A 251 -18.07 6.66 2.55
C GLN A 251 -16.92 5.98 1.81
N ARG A 252 -16.94 4.64 1.77
CA ARG A 252 -16.01 3.87 0.96
C ARG A 252 -16.32 4.05 -0.52
N ARG A 253 -15.29 4.20 -1.36
CA ARG A 253 -15.45 4.45 -2.81
C ARG A 253 -14.61 3.52 -3.68
N ASP A 254 -15.10 3.22 -4.87
CA ASP A 254 -14.27 2.55 -5.86
C ASP A 254 -13.27 3.54 -6.43
N PHE A 255 -12.05 3.10 -6.64
CA PHE A 255 -11.00 3.93 -7.21
C PHE A 255 -10.04 3.12 -8.07
N CYS A 256 -9.41 3.78 -9.02
CA CYS A 256 -8.22 3.29 -9.71
C CYS A 256 -7.11 4.33 -9.55
N VAL A 257 -5.90 3.89 -9.20
CA VAL A 257 -4.69 4.68 -9.25
C VAL A 257 -3.80 4.13 -10.36
N LEU A 258 -3.44 4.98 -11.31
CA LEU A 258 -2.47 4.67 -12.35
C LEU A 258 -1.08 5.06 -11.86
N LEU A 259 -0.17 4.11 -11.96
CA LEU A 259 1.23 4.22 -11.57
C LEU A 259 2.14 4.16 -12.79
N GLU A 260 3.25 4.84 -12.69
CA GLU A 260 4.41 4.71 -13.56
C GLU A 260 5.59 4.17 -12.76
N VAL A 261 6.31 3.22 -13.33
CA VAL A 261 7.36 2.50 -12.62
C VAL A 261 8.56 2.30 -13.54
N PRO A 262 9.77 2.73 -13.17
CA PRO A 262 10.96 2.35 -13.91
C PRO A 262 11.22 0.84 -13.75
N PHE A 263 11.54 0.15 -14.85
CA PHE A 263 11.90 -1.28 -14.81
C PHE A 263 13.07 -1.49 -13.83
N GLY A 264 12.96 -2.48 -12.94
CA GLY A 264 13.97 -2.74 -11.90
C GLY A 264 13.76 -1.97 -10.59
N HIS A 265 12.89 -0.95 -10.56
CA HIS A 265 12.76 0.00 -9.46
C HIS A 265 11.31 0.07 -8.94
N CYS A 266 10.77 -1.06 -8.47
CA CYS A 266 9.37 -1.14 -8.00
C CYS A 266 9.05 -0.19 -6.82
N GLU A 267 10.08 0.21 -6.06
CA GLU A 267 9.94 1.18 -4.97
C GLU A 267 9.72 2.62 -5.44
N GLU A 268 10.09 2.93 -6.68
CA GLU A 268 10.04 4.26 -7.27
C GLU A 268 8.74 4.51 -8.06
N ALA A 269 7.71 3.70 -7.80
CA ALA A 269 6.38 3.88 -8.39
C ALA A 269 5.81 5.27 -8.09
N ARG A 270 5.36 5.96 -9.13
CA ARG A 270 4.75 7.31 -9.02
C ARG A 270 3.34 7.29 -9.58
N GLU A 271 2.43 7.98 -8.90
CA GLU A 271 1.09 8.18 -9.44
C GLU A 271 1.11 9.12 -10.65
N LEU A 272 0.53 8.69 -11.76
CA LEU A 272 0.29 9.53 -12.94
C LEU A 272 -1.13 10.11 -12.92
N ALA A 273 -2.10 9.28 -12.54
CA ALA A 273 -3.51 9.65 -12.56
C ALA A 273 -4.29 8.82 -11.54
N SER A 274 -5.50 9.28 -11.20
CA SER A 274 -6.45 8.49 -10.42
C SER A 274 -7.87 8.73 -10.90
N ALA A 275 -8.68 7.69 -10.95
CA ALA A 275 -10.12 7.76 -11.18
C ALA A 275 -10.85 7.33 -9.90
N VAL A 276 -12.00 7.95 -9.61
CA VAL A 276 -12.84 7.62 -8.46
C VAL A 276 -14.28 7.57 -8.93
N TRP A 277 -14.97 6.49 -8.58
CA TRP A 277 -16.38 6.34 -8.90
C TRP A 277 -17.22 6.75 -7.70
N TRP A 278 -18.21 7.59 -7.98
CA TRP A 278 -19.24 7.95 -7.02
C TRP A 278 -20.44 7.07 -7.29
N HIS A 279 -20.72 6.13 -6.39
CA HIS A 279 -22.08 5.60 -6.32
C HIS A 279 -22.99 6.78 -6.00
N ARG A 280 -23.67 7.33 -7.01
CA ARG A 280 -24.83 8.18 -6.76
C ARG A 280 -25.72 7.38 -5.83
N ASN A 281 -26.11 7.97 -4.70
CA ASN A 281 -27.18 7.44 -3.86
C ASN A 281 -28.49 7.49 -4.68
N GLY A 282 -28.60 6.59 -5.64
CA GLY A 282 -29.81 6.33 -6.40
C GLY A 282 -30.53 5.21 -5.69
N ARG A 283 -31.58 5.56 -4.94
CA ARG A 283 -32.70 4.65 -4.78
C ARG A 283 -33.11 4.24 -6.19
N VAL A 284 -32.74 3.03 -6.61
CA VAL A 284 -33.42 2.37 -7.71
C VAL A 284 -34.83 2.15 -7.20
N LYS A 285 -35.78 2.90 -7.77
CA LYS A 285 -37.21 2.61 -7.66
C LYS A 285 -37.53 1.48 -8.63
#